data_AF-A0A822DWB9-F1
#
_entry.id   AF-A0A822DWB9-F1
#
_cell.length_a   1.000
_cell.length_b   1.000
_cell.length_c   1.000
_cell.angle_alpha   90.00
_cell.angle_beta   90.00
_cell.angle_gamma   90.00
#
_symmetry.space_group_name_H-M   'P 1'
#
loop_
_entity.id
_entity.type
_entity.pdbx_description
1 polymer ?
#
loop_
_entity_poly.entity_id
_entity_poly.type
_entity_poly.pdbx_seq_one_letter_code
_entity_poly.pdbx_strand_id
1 'polypeptide(L)'
;IGYFLDQDNQKFSESSTYIQREKFPAIGGYTPSHSLSDFDFEAYGLNIFNDLLNIYGINFDILKRHICEGELKEIVNPSSSGSLLYLTSKSTYLIKTARDYDAKFIQQKFLHAYFEHVKKRPNTFLTKLFGVYGYIPYISSQKGITIDSFTLRF
;
A
#
# COMPACT_ATOMS: atom_id res chain seq x y z
N ILE A 1 -3.17 -6.58 -0.31
CA ILE A 1 -1.81 -6.28 -0.83
C ILE A 1 -1.29 -7.41 -1.71
N GLY A 2 -1.03 -8.61 -1.19
CA GLY A 2 -0.46 -9.72 -1.97
C GLY A 2 -1.20 -10.05 -3.27
N TYR A 3 -2.54 -9.95 -3.26
CA TYR A 3 -3.35 -10.09 -4.47
C TYR A 3 -2.94 -9.12 -5.60
N PHE A 4 -2.74 -7.84 -5.30
CA PHE A 4 -2.33 -6.84 -6.30
C PHE A 4 -0.89 -7.05 -6.72
N LEU A 5 -0.08 -7.55 -5.79
CA LEU A 5 1.29 -7.90 -6.11
C LEU A 5 1.29 -9.04 -7.17
N ASP A 6 0.46 -10.06 -7.02
CA ASP A 6 0.40 -11.18 -7.98
C ASP A 6 -0.04 -10.80 -9.40
N GLN A 7 -0.64 -9.61 -9.60
CA GLN A 7 -1.18 -9.14 -10.87
C GLN A 7 -0.14 -8.38 -11.74
N ASP A 8 1.11 -8.25 -11.29
CA ASP A 8 2.18 -7.43 -11.90
C ASP A 8 2.65 -7.88 -13.30
N ASN A 9 2.02 -8.91 -13.89
CA ASN A 9 2.22 -9.30 -15.29
C ASN A 9 1.33 -8.55 -16.30
N GLN A 10 0.49 -7.61 -15.86
CA GLN A 10 -0.37 -6.83 -16.75
C GLN A 10 0.22 -5.43 -17.04
N LYS A 11 0.20 -5.00 -18.31
CA LYS A 11 0.63 -3.66 -18.72
C LYS A 11 -0.25 -2.61 -18.02
N PHE A 12 0.29 -1.99 -16.98
CA PHE A 12 -0.36 -0.88 -16.29
C PHE A 12 -0.35 0.39 -17.15
N SER A 13 -1.34 1.25 -16.95
CA SER A 13 -1.36 2.60 -17.51
C SER A 13 -0.13 3.39 -17.05
N GLU A 14 0.51 4.13 -17.97
CA GLU A 14 1.65 5.02 -17.65
C GLU A 14 1.26 6.21 -16.75
N SER A 15 -0.04 6.41 -16.48
CA SER A 15 -0.49 7.50 -15.62
C SER A 15 -0.14 7.26 -14.14
N SER A 16 0.60 8.20 -13.55
CA SER A 16 0.88 8.24 -12.11
C SER A 16 -0.37 8.33 -11.22
N THR A 17 -1.54 8.62 -11.79
CA THR A 17 -2.83 8.67 -11.10
C THR A 17 -3.65 7.38 -11.20
N TYR A 18 -3.10 6.33 -11.82
CA TYR A 18 -3.82 5.07 -11.99
C TYR A 18 -4.10 4.39 -10.64
N ILE A 19 -5.35 3.98 -10.46
CA ILE A 19 -5.86 3.26 -9.29
C ILE A 19 -6.44 1.95 -9.79
N GLN A 20 -5.93 0.83 -9.29
CA GLN A 20 -6.58 -0.47 -9.45
C GLN A 20 -7.46 -0.72 -8.24
N ARG A 21 -8.76 -0.88 -8.45
CA ARG A 21 -9.74 -1.20 -7.40
C ARG A 21 -10.32 -2.58 -7.66
N GLU A 22 -10.36 -3.40 -6.63
CA GLU A 22 -10.83 -4.78 -6.70
C GLU A 22 -11.78 -5.08 -5.54
N LYS A 23 -12.81 -5.89 -5.82
CA LYS A 23 -13.82 -6.29 -4.84
C LYS A 23 -13.38 -7.57 -4.12
N PHE A 24 -13.51 -7.57 -2.80
CA PHE A 24 -13.24 -8.70 -1.93
C PHE A 24 -14.54 -9.08 -1.19
N PRO A 25 -15.43 -9.86 -1.84
CA PRO A 25 -16.58 -10.43 -1.16
C PRO A 25 -16.14 -11.53 -0.19
N ALA A 26 -16.76 -11.61 0.98
CA ALA A 26 -16.44 -12.57 2.04
C ALA A 26 -16.49 -14.02 1.55
N ILE A 27 -17.49 -14.35 0.72
CA ILE A 27 -17.67 -15.67 0.14
C ILE A 27 -16.63 -16.02 -0.94
N GLY A 28 -15.83 -15.04 -1.38
CA GLY A 28 -14.88 -15.17 -2.47
C GLY A 28 -15.52 -15.10 -3.85
N GLY A 29 -14.69 -15.25 -4.87
CA GLY A 29 -15.06 -15.19 -6.29
C GLY A 29 -13.81 -15.14 -7.15
N TYR A 30 -13.59 -14.00 -7.83
CA TYR A 30 -12.31 -13.73 -8.49
C TYR A 30 -11.17 -13.48 -7.47
N THR A 31 -11.52 -12.96 -6.29
CA THR A 31 -10.64 -12.85 -5.12
C THR A 31 -10.88 -14.01 -4.15
N PRO A 32 -9.87 -14.42 -3.35
CA PRO A 32 -10.02 -15.49 -2.36
C PRO A 32 -11.10 -15.19 -1.31
N SER A 33 -11.77 -16.22 -0.81
CA SER A 33 -12.71 -16.10 0.31
C SER A 33 -11.98 -15.76 1.62
N HIS A 34 -12.68 -15.08 2.54
CA HIS A 34 -12.10 -14.62 3.80
C HIS A 34 -13.17 -14.44 4.89
N SER A 35 -12.73 -14.32 6.15
CA SER A 35 -13.62 -14.15 7.31
C SER A 35 -14.09 -12.71 7.55
N LEU A 36 -13.54 -11.72 6.83
CA LEU A 36 -13.95 -10.32 6.92
C LEU A 36 -15.26 -10.09 6.15
N SER A 37 -16.01 -9.04 6.51
CA SER A 37 -17.12 -8.55 5.68
C SER A 37 -16.65 -8.08 4.32
N ASP A 38 -17.55 -7.98 3.34
CA ASP A 38 -17.25 -7.48 2.00
C ASP A 38 -16.56 -6.10 2.05
N PHE A 39 -15.54 -5.92 1.20
CA PHE A 39 -14.82 -4.65 1.06
C PHE A 39 -14.31 -4.44 -0.36
N ASP A 40 -14.05 -3.18 -0.69
CA ASP A 40 -13.20 -2.81 -1.82
C ASP A 40 -11.77 -2.58 -1.32
N PHE A 41 -10.81 -2.98 -2.13
CA PHE A 41 -9.41 -2.69 -1.90
C PHE A 41 -8.81 -1.98 -3.12
N GLU A 42 -7.95 -1.01 -2.86
CA GLU A 42 -7.31 -0.20 -3.90
C GLU A 42 -5.80 -0.27 -3.80
N ALA A 43 -5.14 -0.28 -4.96
CA ALA A 43 -3.71 -0.10 -5.09
C ALA A 43 -3.43 1.06 -6.06
N TYR A 44 -2.56 1.97 -5.64
CA TYR A 44 -2.28 3.21 -6.35
C TYR A 44 -0.89 3.14 -6.98
N GLY A 45 -0.76 3.51 -8.26
CA GLY A 45 0.54 3.66 -8.92
C GLY A 45 1.43 2.41 -8.90
N LEU A 46 0.84 1.21 -9.01
CA LEU A 46 1.57 -0.07 -8.94
C LEU A 46 2.78 -0.12 -9.88
N ASN A 47 2.66 0.43 -11.08
CA ASN A 47 3.76 0.56 -12.05
C ASN A 47 4.95 1.34 -11.51
N ILE A 48 4.71 2.49 -10.88
CA ILE A 48 5.76 3.30 -10.26
C ILE A 48 6.41 2.52 -9.12
N PHE A 49 5.62 1.81 -8.31
CA PHE A 49 6.16 1.00 -7.23
C PHE A 49 6.98 -0.18 -7.74
N ASN A 50 6.60 -0.81 -8.85
CA ASN A 50 7.40 -1.85 -9.48
C ASN A 50 8.77 -1.31 -9.94
N ASP A 51 8.79 -0.16 -10.63
CA ASP A 51 10.03 0.50 -11.02
C ASP A 51 10.90 0.88 -9.81
N LEU A 52 10.28 1.36 -8.73
CA LEU A 52 10.98 1.66 -7.47
C LEU A 52 11.59 0.39 -6.84
N LEU A 53 10.89 -0.75 -6.84
CA LEU A 53 11.44 -2.01 -6.32
C LEU A 53 12.68 -2.45 -7.08
N ASN A 54 12.66 -2.29 -8.41
CA ASN A 54 13.82 -2.54 -9.26
C ASN A 54 15.00 -1.63 -8.89
N ILE A 55 14.75 -0.33 -8.67
CA ILE A 55 15.79 0.62 -8.22
C ILE A 55 16.33 0.26 -6.83
N TYR A 56 15.47 -0.21 -5.92
CA TYR A 56 15.88 -0.61 -4.58
C TYR A 56 16.60 -1.97 -4.52
N GLY A 57 16.58 -2.74 -5.61
CA GLY A 57 17.11 -4.11 -5.64
C GLY A 57 16.30 -5.08 -4.77
N ILE A 58 14.99 -4.85 -4.64
CA ILE A 58 14.12 -5.68 -3.81
C ILE A 58 13.32 -6.63 -4.70
N ASN A 59 13.48 -7.93 -4.46
CA ASN A 59 12.70 -8.96 -5.12
C ASN A 59 11.24 -8.92 -4.64
N PHE A 60 10.34 -8.97 -5.60
CA PHE A 60 8.91 -8.84 -5.40
C PHE A 60 8.28 -9.98 -4.57
N ASP A 61 8.68 -11.22 -4.83
CA ASP A 61 8.21 -12.38 -4.05
C ASP A 61 8.66 -12.28 -2.59
N ILE A 62 9.87 -11.74 -2.35
CA ILE A 62 10.36 -11.48 -1.00
C ILE A 62 9.50 -10.43 -0.30
N LEU A 63 9.21 -9.31 -0.99
CA LEU A 63 8.34 -8.27 -0.46
C LEU A 63 6.96 -8.83 -0.10
N LYS A 64 6.33 -9.54 -1.04
CA LYS A 64 5.01 -10.18 -0.84
C LYS A 64 5.03 -11.07 0.38
N ARG A 65 6.03 -11.95 0.50
CA ARG A 65 6.19 -12.86 1.64
C ARG A 65 6.26 -12.10 2.96
N HIS A 66 7.12 -11.08 3.04
CA HIS A 66 7.32 -10.33 4.27
C HIS A 66 6.10 -9.50 4.70
N ILE A 67 5.27 -9.07 3.74
CA ILE A 67 4.06 -8.29 4.04
C ILE A 67 2.87 -9.20 4.37
N CYS A 68 2.71 -10.31 3.64
CA CYS A 68 1.50 -11.12 3.70
C CYS A 68 1.60 -12.29 4.68
N GLU A 69 2.80 -12.64 5.16
CA GLU A 69 3.01 -13.75 6.09
C GLU A 69 3.32 -13.28 7.50
N GLY A 70 2.67 -13.94 8.46
CA GLY A 70 2.79 -13.64 9.88
C GLY A 70 1.94 -12.45 10.32
N GLU A 71 1.91 -12.24 11.63
CA GLU A 71 1.12 -11.17 12.23
C GLU A 71 1.84 -9.82 12.14
N LEU A 72 1.05 -8.77 11.96
CA LEU A 72 1.52 -7.39 12.04
C LEU A 72 1.58 -6.96 13.51
N LYS A 73 2.73 -6.44 13.94
CA LYS A 73 2.91 -5.91 15.29
C LYS A 73 2.62 -4.41 15.30
N GLU A 74 1.57 -3.98 15.98
CA GLU A 74 1.37 -2.56 16.24
C GLU A 74 2.50 -2.01 17.12
N ILE A 75 3.04 -0.86 16.73
CA ILE A 75 4.07 -0.16 17.50
C ILE A 75 3.57 1.23 17.88
N VAL A 76 3.96 1.67 19.08
CA VAL A 76 3.62 3.00 19.57
C VAL A 76 4.22 4.03 18.63
N ASN A 77 3.36 4.84 18.04
CA ASN A 77 3.77 5.95 17.21
C ASN A 77 3.96 7.18 18.11
N PRO A 78 5.20 7.65 18.35
CA PRO A 78 5.44 8.84 19.16
C PRO A 78 4.93 10.13 18.50
N SER A 79 4.51 10.08 17.22
CA SER A 79 4.00 11.25 16.51
C SER A 79 2.54 11.55 16.87
N SER A 80 2.22 12.82 17.08
CA SER A 80 0.88 13.37 17.39
C SER A 80 -0.13 13.28 16.24
N SER A 81 0.19 12.56 15.16
CA SER A 81 -0.62 12.52 13.95
C SER A 81 -1.87 11.64 14.06
N GLY A 82 -1.98 10.82 15.10
CA GLY A 82 -3.06 9.83 15.25
C GLY A 82 -2.99 8.67 14.26
N SER A 83 -1.88 8.55 13.50
CA SER A 83 -1.66 7.41 12.60
C SER A 83 -1.20 6.18 13.37
N LEU A 84 -1.70 5.02 12.97
CA LEU A 84 -1.27 3.72 13.46
C LEU A 84 -0.03 3.29 12.69
N LEU A 85 0.88 2.61 13.38
CA LEU A 85 2.09 2.04 12.81
C LEU A 85 2.12 0.54 13.11
N TYR A 86 2.33 -0.23 12.07
CA TYR A 86 2.48 -1.68 12.16
C TYR A 86 3.81 -2.08 11.57
N LEU A 87 4.48 -3.02 12.22
CA LEU A 87 5.72 -3.62 11.76
C LEU A 87 5.43 -5.04 11.30
N THR A 88 6.00 -5.44 10.16
CA THR A 88 5.86 -6.83 9.69
C THR A 88 6.54 -7.80 10.65
N SER A 89 6.15 -9.08 10.59
CA SER A 89 6.66 -10.15 11.45
C SER A 89 8.20 -10.24 11.47
N LYS A 90 8.85 -9.96 10.33
CA LYS A 90 10.32 -9.93 10.18
C LYS A 90 10.98 -8.59 10.52
N SER A 91 10.22 -7.62 11.03
CA SER A 91 10.72 -6.27 11.33
C SER A 91 11.37 -5.56 10.14
N THR A 92 10.96 -5.89 8.92
CA THR A 92 11.59 -5.43 7.67
C THR A 92 10.83 -4.27 7.03
N TYR A 93 9.53 -4.16 7.25
CA TYR A 93 8.70 -3.13 6.63
C TYR A 93 7.71 -2.54 7.65
N LEU A 94 7.44 -1.25 7.53
CA LEU A 94 6.43 -0.54 8.30
C LEU A 94 5.20 -0.27 7.44
N ILE A 95 4.02 -0.57 7.97
CA ILE A 95 2.74 -0.13 7.43
C ILE A 95 2.27 1.04 8.30
N LYS A 96 2.04 2.19 7.68
CA LYS A 96 1.55 3.38 8.35
C LYS A 96 0.18 3.76 7.83
N THR A 97 -0.81 3.95 8.70
CA THR A 97 -2.10 4.51 8.28
C THR A 97 -1.94 5.99 7.96
N ALA A 98 -2.67 6.44 6.95
CA ALA A 98 -2.68 7.80 6.46
C ALA A 98 -4.13 8.24 6.32
N ARG A 99 -4.41 9.48 6.72
CA ARG A 99 -5.71 10.10 6.46
C ARG A 99 -5.91 10.24 4.96
N ASP A 100 -7.17 10.20 4.52
CA ASP A 100 -7.53 10.31 3.11
C ASP A 100 -6.85 11.48 2.38
N TYR A 101 -6.78 12.66 3.01
CA TYR A 101 -6.12 13.82 2.39
C TYR A 101 -4.59 13.65 2.26
N ASP A 102 -3.93 13.02 3.23
CA ASP A 102 -2.50 12.73 3.19
C ASP A 102 -2.22 11.71 2.08
N ALA A 103 -3.09 10.71 1.93
CA ALA A 103 -2.99 9.71 0.87
C ALA A 103 -3.22 10.30 -0.51
N LYS A 104 -4.25 11.14 -0.70
CA LYS A 104 -4.48 11.88 -1.95
C LYS A 104 -3.31 12.77 -2.32
N PHE A 105 -2.69 13.43 -1.34
CA PHE A 105 -1.47 14.19 -1.60
C PHE A 105 -0.34 13.28 -2.11
N ILE A 106 -0.13 12.13 -1.47
CA ILE A 106 0.89 11.18 -1.91
C ILE A 106 0.62 10.74 -3.35
N GLN A 107 -0.60 10.29 -3.63
CA GLN A 107 -1.03 9.76 -4.92
C GLN A 107 -0.95 10.81 -6.04
N GLN A 108 -1.48 12.01 -5.81
CA GLN A 108 -1.70 12.99 -6.88
C GLN A 108 -0.57 14.01 -7.05
N LYS A 109 0.24 14.22 -6.01
CA LYS A 109 1.21 15.33 -5.96
C LYS A 109 2.63 14.88 -5.64
N PHE A 110 2.81 13.89 -4.77
CA PHE A 110 4.14 13.51 -4.28
C PHE A 110 4.80 12.38 -5.09
N LEU A 111 4.04 11.34 -5.44
CA LEU A 111 4.60 10.06 -5.91
C LEU A 111 5.49 10.21 -7.15
N HIS A 112 5.07 11.03 -8.13
CA HIS A 112 5.86 11.25 -9.34
C HIS A 112 7.18 12.00 -9.05
N ALA A 113 7.13 13.08 -8.26
CA ALA A 113 8.33 13.82 -7.88
C ALA A 113 9.30 12.97 -7.05
N TYR A 114 8.75 12.14 -6.16
CA TYR A 114 9.51 11.17 -5.38
C TYR A 114 10.21 10.15 -6.28
N PHE A 115 9.49 9.56 -7.24
CA PHE A 115 10.03 8.60 -8.19
C PHE A 115 11.20 9.19 -8.99
N GLU A 116 11.02 10.39 -9.56
CA GLU A 116 12.06 11.07 -10.33
C GLU A 116 13.30 11.39 -9.48
N HIS A 117 13.12 11.74 -8.20
CA HIS A 117 14.23 11.97 -7.29
C HIS A 117 14.99 10.67 -6.97
N VAL A 118 14.28 9.59 -6.64
CA VAL A 118 14.89 8.28 -6.34
C VAL A 118 15.63 7.73 -7.56
N LYS A 119 15.03 7.83 -8.75
CA LYS A 119 15.66 7.41 -10.02
C LYS A 119 16.97 8.14 -10.29
N LYS A 120 17.03 9.45 -10.01
CA LYS A 120 18.25 10.26 -10.15
C LYS A 120 19.26 10.06 -9.02
N ARG A 121 18.80 9.67 -7.83
CA ARG A 121 19.60 9.53 -6.60
C ARG A 121 19.21 8.24 -5.86
N PRO A 122 19.60 7.07 -6.37
CA PRO A 122 19.16 5.78 -5.82
C PRO A 122 19.62 5.54 -4.36
N ASN A 123 20.71 6.20 -3.94
CA ASN A 123 21.25 6.15 -2.58
C ASN A 123 20.75 7.30 -1.68
N THR A 124 19.56 7.83 -1.94
CA THR A 124 18.99 8.91 -1.12
C THR A 124 18.59 8.45 0.29
N PHE A 125 18.62 9.36 1.27
CA PHE A 125 18.13 9.12 2.63
C PHE A 125 16.60 9.24 2.77
N LEU A 126 15.87 9.51 1.69
CA LEU A 126 14.41 9.48 1.74
C LEU A 126 13.93 8.06 2.09
N THR A 127 12.93 7.98 2.96
CA THR A 127 12.20 6.74 3.25
C THR A 127 11.79 6.05 1.96
N LYS A 128 12.02 4.75 1.87
CA LYS A 128 11.61 3.93 0.73
C LYS A 128 10.12 3.68 0.79
N LEU A 129 9.40 4.08 -0.26
CA LEU A 129 7.98 3.79 -0.42
C LEU A 129 7.78 2.54 -1.28
N PHE A 130 6.93 1.64 -0.82
CA PHE A 130 6.69 0.34 -1.48
C PHE A 130 5.27 0.17 -1.99
N GLY A 131 4.36 1.05 -1.58
CA GLY A 131 2.98 1.03 -2.02
C GLY A 131 2.13 2.03 -1.25
N VAL A 132 1.05 2.45 -1.90
CA VAL A 132 -0.08 3.12 -1.28
C VAL A 132 -1.30 2.27 -1.60
N TYR A 133 -2.08 1.95 -0.57
CA TYR A 133 -3.26 1.11 -0.70
C TYR A 133 -4.43 1.73 0.06
N GLY A 134 -5.66 1.44 -0.38
CA GLY A 134 -6.89 1.89 0.25
C GLY A 134 -7.75 0.70 0.66
N TYR A 135 -8.29 0.73 1.88
CA TYR A 135 -9.28 -0.21 2.37
C TYR A 135 -10.64 0.48 2.53
N ILE A 136 -11.67 -0.05 1.88
CA ILE A 136 -13.02 0.53 1.86
C ILE A 136 -14.02 -0.54 2.32
N PRO A 137 -14.33 -0.61 3.62
CA PRO A 137 -15.26 -1.61 4.14
C PRO A 137 -16.70 -1.26 3.78
N TYR A 138 -17.52 -2.25 3.43
CA TYR A 138 -18.94 -2.06 3.16
C TYR A 138 -19.75 -2.10 4.46
N ILE A 139 -19.49 -1.16 5.37
CA ILE A 139 -20.24 -1.08 6.64
C ILE A 139 -21.57 -0.36 6.40
N SER A 140 -22.68 -0.95 6.84
CA SER A 140 -23.96 -0.26 6.97
C SER A 140 -23.85 0.87 8.01
N SER A 141 -23.78 2.12 7.55
CA SER A 141 -24.18 3.33 8.30
C SER A 141 -23.66 3.49 9.75
N GLN A 142 -22.37 3.32 9.99
CA GLN A 142 -21.71 4.04 11.09
C GLN A 142 -20.85 5.17 10.54
N LYS A 143 -21.35 6.40 10.70
CA LYS A 143 -20.66 7.66 10.43
C LYS A 143 -19.29 7.64 11.12
N GLY A 144 -18.21 7.79 10.35
CA GLY A 144 -16.99 8.42 10.88
C GLY A 144 -15.64 7.82 10.52
N ILE A 145 -15.56 6.64 9.88
CA ILE A 145 -14.26 6.09 9.46
C ILE A 145 -14.43 5.54 8.05
N THR A 146 -13.96 6.29 7.06
CA THR A 146 -13.96 5.85 5.66
C THR A 146 -12.64 6.28 5.05
N ILE A 147 -11.96 5.29 4.47
CA ILE A 147 -10.64 5.34 3.82
C ILE A 147 -9.47 5.41 4.82
N ASP A 148 -9.10 4.26 5.40
CA ASP A 148 -7.73 4.08 5.85
C ASP A 148 -6.90 3.73 4.62
N SER A 149 -6.30 4.77 4.04
CA SER A 149 -5.18 4.56 3.13
C SER A 149 -3.97 4.22 3.98
N PHE A 150 -3.15 3.26 3.58
CA PHE A 150 -1.89 3.01 4.27
C PHE A 150 -0.71 3.07 3.30
N THR A 151 0.38 3.65 3.79
CA THR A 151 1.66 3.69 3.09
C THR A 151 2.56 2.61 3.65
N LEU A 152 3.11 1.75 2.77
CA LEU A 152 4.21 0.87 3.16
C LEU A 152 5.53 1.65 3.05
N ARG A 153 6.25 1.75 4.17
CA ARG A 153 7.47 2.55 4.33
C ARG A 153 8.60 1.71 4.93
N PHE A 154 9.83 2.03 4.56
CA PHE A 154 11.03 1.77 5.36
C PHE A 154 11.89 3.02 5.43
#